data_AF-A0A644ZC94-F1
#
_entry.id   AF-A0A644ZC94-F1
#
_cell.length_a   1.000
_cell.length_b   1.000
_cell.length_c   1.000
_cell.angle_alpha   90.00
_cell.angle_beta   90.00
_cell.angle_gamma   90.00
#
_symmetry.space_group_name_H-M   'P 1'
#
loop_
_entity.id
_entity.type
_entity.pdbx_description
1 polymer ?
#
loop_
_entity_poly.entity_id
_entity_poly.type
_entity_poly.pdbx_seq_one_letter_code
_entity_poly.pdbx_strand_id
1 'polypeptide(L)'
;MSKEVKLIAGTGLFRGLAKQNLLFHQCIGELVDNAIAGTINDSKFDINIIFNDAGEAGVVDLYVADKGKGMELSVLEKALQLGE
;
A
#
# COMPACT_ATOMS: atom_id res chain seq x y z
N MET A 1 -16.94 -8.53 -15.50
CA MET A 1 -15.98 -9.61 -15.20
C MET A 1 -15.05 -9.11 -14.11
N SER A 2 -15.01 -9.74 -12.94
CA SER A 2 -13.94 -9.48 -11.96
C SER A 2 -12.64 -10.06 -12.52
N LYS A 3 -11.56 -9.29 -12.50
CA LYS A 3 -10.23 -9.80 -12.79
C LYS A 3 -9.60 -10.25 -11.47
N GLU A 4 -9.20 -11.51 -11.39
CA GLU A 4 -8.55 -12.07 -10.20
C GLU A 4 -7.04 -11.89 -10.30
N VAL A 5 -6.44 -11.29 -9.28
CA VAL A 5 -4.99 -11.20 -9.13
C VAL A 5 -4.55 -12.24 -8.11
N LYS A 6 -3.56 -13.06 -8.45
CA LYS A 6 -3.00 -14.09 -7.56
C LYS A 6 -1.70 -13.64 -6.93
N LEU A 7 -1.65 -13.68 -5.60
CA LEU A 7 -0.43 -13.55 -4.82
C LEU A 7 0.29 -14.90 -4.79
N ILE A 8 1.53 -14.94 -5.30
CA ILE A 8 2.38 -16.15 -5.23
C ILE A 8 2.99 -16.29 -3.83
N ALA A 9 3.09 -15.18 -3.08
CA ALA A 9 3.59 -15.15 -1.71
C ALA A 9 2.60 -15.77 -0.70
N GLY A 10 3.09 -16.71 0.11
CA GLY A 10 2.31 -17.33 1.18
C GLY A 10 2.27 -16.52 2.47
N THR A 11 1.32 -16.81 3.35
CA THR A 11 1.15 -16.14 4.67
C THR A 11 2.40 -16.18 5.55
N GLY A 12 3.19 -17.26 5.48
CA GLY A 12 4.45 -17.36 6.21
C GLY A 12 5.48 -16.30 5.81
N LEU A 13 5.50 -15.94 4.53
CA LEU A 13 6.42 -14.93 3.99
C LEU A 13 6.02 -13.52 4.45
N PHE A 14 4.74 -13.16 4.35
CA PHE A 14 4.23 -11.88 4.85
C PHE A 14 4.41 -11.72 6.36
N ARG A 15 4.22 -12.80 7.14
CA ARG A 15 4.52 -12.78 8.59
C ARG A 15 6.01 -12.59 8.87
N GLY A 16 6.89 -13.09 8.00
CA GLY A 16 8.33 -12.85 8.08
C GLY A 16 8.68 -11.39 7.79
N LEU A 17 8.10 -10.82 6.73
CA LEU A 17 8.28 -9.41 6.36
C LEU A 17 7.73 -8.46 7.42
N ALA A 18 6.57 -8.76 8.00
CA ALA A 18 5.99 -7.99 9.09
C ALA A 18 6.82 -8.01 10.39
N LYS A 19 7.80 -8.92 10.50
CA LYS A 19 8.76 -8.96 11.61
C LYS A 19 10.03 -8.17 11.34
N GLN A 20 10.16 -7.53 10.16
CA GLN A 20 11.19 -6.54 9.96
C GLN A 20 11.08 -5.47 11.06
N ASN A 21 12.22 -4.97 11.53
CA ASN A 21 12.28 -4.00 12.63
C ASN A 21 11.86 -2.60 12.15
N LEU A 22 10.66 -2.51 11.57
CA LEU A 22 10.02 -1.30 11.09
C LEU A 22 9.03 -0.83 12.15
N LEU A 23 9.14 0.43 12.49
CA LEU A 23 8.18 1.12 13.34
C LEU A 23 6.93 1.42 12.53
N PHE A 24 5.78 1.46 13.20
CA PHE A 24 4.49 1.72 12.58
C PHE A 24 4.48 2.90 11.59
N HIS A 25 5.08 4.03 11.98
CA HIS A 25 5.13 5.23 11.13
C HIS A 25 6.04 5.06 9.90
N GLN A 26 7.03 4.17 9.95
CA GLN A 26 7.88 3.86 8.80
C GLN A 26 7.07 3.10 7.74
N CYS A 27 6.20 2.18 8.16
CA CYS A 27 5.27 1.52 7.24
C CYS A 27 4.33 2.52 6.55
N ILE A 28 3.86 3.55 7.26
CA ILE A 28 3.09 4.65 6.65
C ILE A 28 3.96 5.43 5.66
N GLY A 29 5.20 5.74 6.06
CA GLY A 29 6.17 6.43 5.22
C GLY A 29 6.42 5.73 3.88
N GLU A 30 6.57 4.41 3.88
CA GLU A 30 6.74 3.62 2.64
C GLU A 30 5.56 3.77 1.68
N LEU A 31 4.32 3.81 2.21
CA LEU A 31 3.12 4.03 1.39
C LEU A 31 3.06 5.47 0.85
N VAL A 32 3.48 6.46 1.65
CA VAL A 32 3.57 7.86 1.23
C VAL A 32 4.63 8.03 0.14
N ASP A 33 5.78 7.39 0.27
CA ASP A 33 6.85 7.43 -0.74
C ASP A 33 6.36 6.86 -2.08
N ASN A 34 5.62 5.75 -2.04
CA ASN A 34 4.97 5.18 -3.23
C ASN A 34 3.95 6.14 -3.86
N ALA A 35 3.12 6.79 -3.06
CA ALA A 35 2.17 7.80 -3.52
C ALA A 35 2.88 9.01 -4.16
N ILE A 36 3.96 9.50 -3.56
CA ILE A 36 4.78 10.59 -4.13
C ILE A 36 5.36 10.16 -5.49
N ALA A 37 5.92 8.95 -5.60
CA ALA A 37 6.42 8.41 -6.86
C ALA A 37 5.31 8.21 -7.93
N GLY A 38 4.06 8.06 -7.47
CA GLY A 38 2.85 8.01 -8.29
C GLY A 38 2.36 9.37 -8.80
N THR A 39 2.92 10.48 -8.33
CA THR A 39 2.46 11.84 -8.68
C THR A 39 2.55 12.11 -10.18
N ILE A 40 1.55 12.81 -10.72
CA ILE A 40 1.52 13.23 -12.12
C ILE A 40 2.61 14.32 -12.33
N ASN A 41 3.37 14.24 -13.43
CA ASN A 41 4.40 15.24 -13.74
C ASN A 41 3.83 16.67 -13.67
N ASP A 42 4.62 17.59 -13.13
CA ASP A 42 4.28 19.01 -12.97
C ASP A 42 3.09 19.30 -12.03
N SER A 43 2.65 18.32 -11.24
CA SER A 43 1.65 18.49 -10.19
C SER A 43 2.26 18.35 -8.79
N LYS A 44 1.61 18.96 -7.78
CA LYS A 44 1.96 18.71 -6.38
C LYS A 44 1.38 17.37 -5.96
N PHE A 45 2.11 16.63 -5.12
CA PHE A 45 1.55 15.46 -4.46
C PHE A 45 0.37 15.90 -3.55
N ASP A 46 -0.68 15.10 -3.54
CA ASP A 46 -1.86 15.26 -2.69
C ASP A 46 -2.14 13.89 -2.09
N ILE A 47 -1.93 13.78 -0.77
CA ILE A 47 -1.95 12.51 -0.04
C ILE A 47 -2.75 12.71 1.25
N ASN A 48 -3.75 11.86 1.45
CA ASN A 48 -4.57 11.82 2.64
C ASN A 48 -4.23 10.57 3.45
N ILE A 49 -3.94 10.76 4.74
CA ILE A 49 -3.74 9.69 5.70
C ILE A 49 -4.91 9.74 6.67
N ILE A 50 -5.74 8.70 6.65
CA ILE A 50 -7.01 8.67 7.37
C ILE A 50 -7.02 7.48 8.31
N PHE A 51 -7.34 7.73 9.57
CA PHE A 51 -7.55 6.71 10.59
C PHE A 51 -9.03 6.68 10.92
N ASN A 52 -9.68 5.54 10.69
CA ASN A 52 -11.09 5.34 10.97
C ASN A 52 -11.29 4.25 12.02
N ASP A 53 -12.32 4.42 12.84
CA ASP A 53 -12.80 3.34 13.71
C ASP A 53 -13.29 2.17 12.83
N ALA A 54 -12.71 0.99 13.05
CA ALA A 54 -13.06 -0.23 12.34
C ALA A 54 -14.32 -0.90 12.91
N GLY A 55 -14.86 -0.41 14.02
CA GLY A 55 -16.02 -0.99 14.71
C GLY A 55 -15.69 -2.20 15.58
N GLU A 56 -14.40 -2.56 15.70
CA GLU A 56 -13.88 -3.62 16.55
C GLU A 56 -12.90 -3.05 17.58
N ALA A 57 -13.00 -3.52 18.83
CA ALA A 57 -12.17 -3.02 19.92
C ALA A 57 -10.67 -3.28 19.64
N GLY A 58 -9.89 -2.20 19.61
CA GLY A 58 -8.44 -2.27 19.39
C GLY A 58 -8.03 -2.38 17.92
N VAL A 59 -8.96 -2.23 16.99
CA VAL A 59 -8.70 -2.22 15.54
C VAL A 59 -8.99 -0.84 14.97
N VAL A 60 -8.12 -0.37 14.08
CA VAL A 60 -8.27 0.90 13.37
C VAL A 60 -7.97 0.65 11.91
N ASP A 61 -8.84 1.13 11.03
CA ASP A 61 -8.57 1.14 9.60
C ASP A 61 -7.69 2.34 9.27
N LEU A 62 -6.57 2.07 8.59
CA LEU A 62 -5.67 3.09 8.08
C LEU A 62 -5.75 3.12 6.55
N TYR A 63 -6.04 4.30 6.01
CA TYR A 63 -6.01 4.57 4.58
C TYR A 63 -4.90 5.55 4.24
N VAL A 64 -4.12 5.23 3.21
CA VAL A 64 -3.23 6.17 2.54
C VAL A 64 -3.75 6.31 1.11
N ALA A 65 -4.28 7.47 0.76
CA ALA A 65 -4.91 7.72 -0.52
C ALA A 65 -4.27 8.92 -1.22
N ASP A 66 -3.94 8.77 -2.49
CA ASP A 66 -3.30 9.81 -3.30
C ASP A 66 -4.09 10.15 -4.57
N LYS A 67 -3.74 11.30 -5.16
CA LYS A 67 -4.28 11.76 -6.46
C LYS A 67 -3.25 11.60 -7.59
N GLY A 68 -2.51 10.51 -7.59
CA GLY A 68 -1.49 10.19 -8.57
C GLY A 68 -2.04 9.61 -9.87
N LYS A 69 -1.14 9.09 -10.70
CA LYS A 69 -1.41 8.50 -12.01
C LYS A 69 -2.19 7.18 -11.97
N GLY A 70 -2.37 6.62 -10.77
CA GLY A 70 -2.92 5.29 -10.58
C GLY A 70 -1.99 4.20 -11.13
N MET A 71 -2.53 2.99 -11.30
CA MET A 71 -1.77 1.83 -11.74
C MET A 71 -2.61 0.97 -12.69
N GLU A 72 -2.04 0.63 -13.83
CA GLU A 72 -2.60 -0.38 -14.73
C GLU A 72 -2.61 -1.75 -14.06
N LEU A 73 -3.61 -2.58 -14.36
CA LEU A 73 -3.75 -3.87 -13.68
C LEU A 73 -2.51 -4.78 -13.85
N SER A 74 -1.89 -4.77 -15.02
CA SER A 74 -0.68 -5.57 -15.27
C SER A 74 0.52 -5.10 -14.45
N VAL A 75 0.56 -3.82 -14.10
CA VAL A 75 1.58 -3.27 -13.20
C VAL A 75 1.26 -3.66 -11.75
N LEU A 76 -0.02 -3.66 -11.37
CA LEU A 76 -0.47 -4.10 -10.04
C LEU A 76 -0.15 -5.58 -9.80
N GLU A 77 -0.38 -6.44 -10.79
CA GLU A 77 -0.05 -7.86 -10.71
C GLU A 77 1.43 -8.11 -10.39
N LYS A 78 2.32 -7.25 -10.92
CA LYS A 78 3.77 -7.29 -10.64
C LYS A 78 4.13 -6.66 -9.31
N ALA A 79 3.56 -5.49 -8.99
CA ALA A 79 3.82 -4.80 -7.73
C ALA A 79 3.42 -5.62 -6.49
N LEU A 80 2.49 -6.56 -6.64
CA LEU A 80 2.12 -7.52 -5.60
C LEU A 80 3.11 -8.69 -5.45
N GLN A 81 4.05 -8.87 -6.39
CA GLN A 81 5.13 -9.84 -6.25
C GLN A 81 6.32 -9.21 -5.53
N LEU A 82 7.03 -10.01 -4.74
CA LEU A 82 8.18 -9.53 -3.99
C LEU A 82 9.43 -9.45 -4.88
N GLY A 83 10.07 -8.27 -4.91
CA GLY A 83 11.37 -8.07 -5.56
C GLY A 83 11.33 -7.68 -7.04
N GLU A 84 10.16 -7.28 -7.56
CA GLU A 84 10.00 -6.72 -8.92
C GLU A 84 9.68 -5.23 -8.93
#